data_AF-A0AAW2XXH4-F1
#
_entry.id   AF-A0AAW2XXH4-F1
#
_cell.length_a   1.000
_cell.length_b   1.000
_cell.length_c   1.000
_cell.angle_alpha   90.00
_cell.angle_beta   90.00
_cell.angle_gamma   90.00
#
_symmetry.space_group_name_H-M   'P 1'
#
loop_
_entity.id
_entity.type
_entity.pdbx_description
1 polymer ?
#
loop_
_entity_poly.entity_id
_entity_poly.type
_entity_poly.pdbx_seq_one_letter_code
_entity_poly.pdbx_strand_id
1 'polypeptide(L)'
;MAEADAVKPHAIMVQFLFQGHITPFSHLALALASKGCTVTYVQTEFQHYQMKSTAASAHPHQLSNEEAVDLFFPGARESGLDIRYATISDGFPLDFDRDLNFHEFYESILRDFPARVDELVGKIVESGRSLTPFLVADATYLWPPAIANKYNMVHVAFWTSTALHLSLGYHFELFKENGPLISGGQDMDHIDVPGVRQSNVEDFINLAQADKQLVWEIACGLLIACVNFVWVLPLEALNSSGEMHVLPPGFMANTKFLPFNRNMVVDDWKVGINLCEKEPASKERIAETINSLMSGTASENLIKQNMKKMSKIVHDAVANDGSSTRNLDNFLKDLKTKIRTRSKDTSVSC
;
A
#
# COMPACT_ATOMS: atom_id res chain seq x y z
N MET A 1 35.05 15.91 -24.62
CA MET A 1 34.98 15.66 -23.16
C MET A 1 33.94 14.58 -22.96
N ALA A 2 34.36 13.35 -22.66
CA ALA A 2 33.45 12.27 -22.36
C ALA A 2 32.67 12.63 -21.08
N GLU A 3 31.35 12.54 -21.15
CA GLU A 3 30.47 12.58 -19.99
C GLU A 3 30.90 11.43 -19.08
N ALA A 4 31.43 11.74 -17.88
CA ALA A 4 31.86 10.71 -16.94
C ALA A 4 30.72 9.70 -16.76
N ASP A 5 31.00 8.41 -16.94
CA ASP A 5 30.01 7.30 -16.91
C ASP A 5 28.92 7.58 -15.88
N ALA A 6 27.74 7.98 -16.36
CA ALA A 6 26.64 8.38 -15.49
C ALA A 6 26.11 7.12 -14.80
N VAL A 7 26.58 6.87 -13.57
CA VAL A 7 26.18 5.69 -12.79
C VAL A 7 24.66 5.67 -12.64
N LYS A 8 24.05 4.58 -13.11
CA LYS A 8 22.59 4.42 -13.19
C LYS A 8 22.03 4.13 -11.79
N PRO A 9 21.04 4.91 -11.29
CA PRO A 9 20.39 4.62 -10.02
C PRO A 9 19.66 3.28 -10.05
N HIS A 10 19.77 2.51 -8.97
CA HIS A 10 19.15 1.20 -8.85
C HIS A 10 18.23 1.14 -7.64
N ALA A 11 16.92 1.07 -7.88
CA ALA A 11 15.92 0.91 -6.84
C ALA A 11 15.84 -0.56 -6.42
N ILE A 12 16.13 -0.87 -5.15
CA ILE A 12 15.77 -2.15 -4.54
C ILE A 12 14.45 -1.90 -3.80
N MET A 13 13.36 -2.51 -4.26
CA MET A 13 12.00 -2.20 -3.78
C MET A 13 11.46 -3.34 -2.92
N VAL A 14 11.19 -3.07 -1.64
CA VAL A 14 10.61 -4.03 -0.68
C VAL A 14 9.24 -3.52 -0.22
N GLN A 15 8.18 -4.13 -0.75
CA GLN A 15 6.80 -3.78 -0.41
C GLN A 15 6.34 -4.44 0.90
N PHE A 16 5.26 -3.91 1.48
CA PHE A 16 4.55 -4.61 2.54
C PHE A 16 3.80 -5.83 2.01
N LEU A 17 3.59 -6.84 2.85
CA LEU A 17 3.23 -8.18 2.40
C LEU A 17 1.76 -8.36 2.00
N PHE A 18 0.91 -7.35 2.23
CA PHE A 18 -0.51 -7.41 1.88
C PHE A 18 -0.85 -6.84 0.50
N GLN A 19 -1.92 -7.38 -0.09
CA GLN A 19 -2.35 -7.11 -1.46
C GLN A 19 -2.50 -5.61 -1.78
N GLY A 20 -3.00 -4.80 -0.84
CA GLY A 20 -3.21 -3.35 -1.03
C GLY A 20 -1.93 -2.55 -1.33
N HIS A 21 -0.76 -3.09 -1.00
CA HIS A 21 0.54 -2.44 -1.22
C HIS A 21 1.15 -2.81 -2.57
N ILE A 22 0.75 -3.95 -3.15
CA ILE A 22 1.39 -4.52 -4.33
C ILE A 22 1.20 -3.62 -5.56
N THR A 23 -0.04 -3.22 -5.85
CA THR A 23 -0.33 -2.41 -7.04
C THR A 23 0.35 -1.02 -6.99
N PRO A 24 0.28 -0.25 -5.88
CA PRO A 24 1.02 1.01 -5.79
C PRO A 24 2.53 0.86 -5.98
N PHE A 25 3.14 -0.17 -5.38
CA PHE A 25 4.57 -0.44 -5.55
C PHE A 25 4.91 -0.79 -6.99
N SER A 26 4.07 -1.58 -7.66
CA SER A 26 4.26 -1.93 -9.07
C SER A 26 4.20 -0.69 -9.97
N HIS A 27 3.23 0.21 -9.75
CA HIS A 27 3.16 1.46 -10.51
C HIS A 27 4.37 2.37 -10.25
N LEU A 28 4.86 2.44 -9.00
CA LEU A 28 6.08 3.18 -8.69
C LEU A 28 7.30 2.56 -9.40
N ALA A 29 7.41 1.23 -9.46
CA ALA A 29 8.49 0.54 -10.17
C ALA A 29 8.53 0.92 -11.66
N LEU A 30 7.38 0.90 -12.34
CA LEU A 30 7.26 1.34 -13.73
C LEU A 30 7.64 2.83 -13.89
N ALA A 31 7.17 3.68 -12.99
CA ALA A 31 7.47 5.11 -13.02
C ALA A 31 8.97 5.39 -12.84
N LEU A 32 9.64 4.70 -11.91
CA LEU A 32 11.09 4.81 -11.73
C LEU A 32 11.87 4.29 -12.93
N ALA A 33 11.47 3.13 -13.48
CA ALA A 33 12.13 2.52 -14.62
C ALA A 33 12.02 3.38 -15.89
N SER A 34 10.82 3.94 -16.17
CA SER A 34 10.61 4.86 -17.29
C SER A 34 11.41 6.16 -17.19
N LYS A 35 11.86 6.53 -15.99
CA LYS A 35 12.77 7.66 -15.73
C LYS A 35 14.25 7.24 -15.68
N GLY A 36 14.56 6.04 -16.18
CA GLY A 36 15.92 5.54 -16.39
C GLY A 36 16.55 4.85 -15.18
N CYS A 37 15.79 4.53 -14.13
CA CYS A 37 16.31 3.72 -13.03
C CYS A 37 16.35 2.24 -13.42
N THR A 38 17.34 1.51 -12.92
CA THR A 38 17.22 0.04 -12.80
C THR A 38 16.33 -0.25 -11.60
N VAL A 39 15.45 -1.24 -11.69
CA VAL A 39 14.59 -1.64 -10.58
C VAL A 39 14.79 -3.12 -10.29
N THR A 40 15.02 -3.47 -9.03
CA THR A 40 14.82 -4.83 -8.51
C THR A 40 13.60 -4.83 -7.62
N TYR A 41 12.52 -5.44 -8.10
CA TYR A 41 11.26 -5.59 -7.39
C TYR A 41 11.30 -6.86 -6.53
N VAL A 42 11.30 -6.69 -5.21
CA VAL A 42 11.36 -7.81 -4.25
C VAL A 42 9.96 -8.26 -3.89
N GLN A 43 9.69 -9.55 -4.05
CA GLN A 43 8.42 -10.19 -3.71
C GLN A 43 8.63 -11.38 -2.81
N THR A 44 7.63 -11.74 -2.01
CA THR A 44 7.74 -12.99 -1.25
C THR A 44 7.54 -14.20 -2.15
N GLU A 45 8.13 -15.33 -1.77
CA GLU A 45 7.91 -16.62 -2.42
C GLU A 45 6.42 -16.99 -2.45
N PHE A 46 5.67 -16.65 -1.39
CA PHE A 46 4.22 -16.83 -1.33
C PHE A 46 3.47 -16.00 -2.37
N GLN A 47 3.78 -14.70 -2.48
CA GLN A 47 3.19 -13.82 -3.49
C GLN A 47 3.47 -14.33 -4.90
N HIS A 48 4.73 -14.72 -5.16
CA HIS A 48 5.14 -15.29 -6.43
C HIS A 48 4.40 -16.60 -6.76
N TYR A 49 4.21 -17.46 -5.76
CA TYR A 49 3.45 -18.71 -5.90
C TYR A 49 1.97 -18.46 -6.21
N GLN A 50 1.31 -17.57 -5.46
CA GLN A 50 -0.11 -17.26 -5.70
C GLN A 50 -0.32 -16.78 -7.14
N MET A 51 0.54 -15.91 -7.64
CA MET A 51 0.42 -15.37 -9.00
C MET A 51 0.63 -16.45 -10.06
N LYS A 52 1.61 -17.33 -9.87
CA LYS A 52 1.80 -18.50 -10.73
C LYS A 52 0.55 -19.36 -10.79
N SER A 53 -0.04 -19.66 -9.64
CA SER A 53 -1.25 -20.48 -9.54
C SER A 53 -2.46 -19.82 -10.23
N THR A 54 -2.65 -18.51 -10.03
CA THR A 54 -3.72 -17.75 -10.70
C THR A 54 -3.52 -17.68 -12.22
N ALA A 55 -2.30 -17.40 -12.68
CA ALA A 55 -2.00 -17.32 -14.10
C ALA A 55 -2.13 -18.69 -14.80
N ALA A 56 -1.69 -19.77 -14.17
CA ALA A 56 -1.87 -21.13 -14.67
C ALA A 56 -3.35 -21.54 -14.75
N SER A 57 -4.20 -21.01 -13.85
CA SER A 57 -5.65 -21.24 -13.89
C SER A 57 -6.34 -20.45 -15.02
N ALA A 58 -5.82 -19.27 -15.37
CA ALA A 58 -6.36 -18.42 -16.43
C ALA A 58 -5.87 -18.82 -17.84
N HIS A 59 -4.66 -19.38 -17.94
CA HIS A 59 -4.06 -19.86 -19.18
C HIS A 59 -3.45 -21.26 -18.98
N PRO A 60 -4.14 -22.35 -19.40
CA PRO A 60 -3.72 -23.73 -19.14
C PRO A 60 -2.43 -24.19 -19.84
N HIS A 61 -1.81 -23.33 -20.66
CA HIS A 61 -0.51 -23.62 -21.27
C HIS A 61 0.60 -23.26 -20.29
N GLN A 62 1.55 -24.20 -20.10
CA GLN A 62 2.68 -24.06 -19.17
C GLN A 62 3.42 -22.74 -19.40
N LEU A 63 3.20 -21.76 -18.51
CA LEU A 63 4.01 -20.55 -18.43
C LEU A 63 5.42 -20.95 -18.01
N SER A 64 6.41 -20.52 -18.77
CA SER A 64 7.81 -20.63 -18.36
C SER A 64 8.05 -19.83 -17.07
N ASN A 65 9.12 -20.16 -16.33
CA ASN A 65 9.49 -19.42 -15.12
C ASN A 65 9.77 -17.92 -15.40
N GLU A 66 10.13 -17.55 -16.63
CA GLU A 66 10.39 -16.17 -17.04
C GLU A 66 9.09 -15.41 -17.35
N GLU A 67 8.08 -16.07 -17.96
CA GLU A 67 6.77 -15.46 -18.24
C GLU A 67 5.93 -15.23 -16.99
N ALA A 68 6.02 -16.12 -15.99
CA ALA A 68 5.35 -15.93 -14.70
C ALA A 68 5.90 -14.73 -13.91
N VAL A 69 7.16 -14.39 -14.13
CA VAL A 69 7.81 -13.23 -13.51
C VAL A 69 7.33 -11.93 -14.16
N ASP A 70 6.85 -11.92 -15.40
CA ASP A 70 6.43 -10.70 -16.11
C ASP A 70 4.98 -10.26 -15.82
N LEU A 71 4.26 -10.97 -14.94
CA LEU A 71 2.83 -10.73 -14.67
C LEU A 71 2.49 -9.33 -14.15
N PHE A 72 3.42 -8.65 -13.45
CA PHE A 72 3.20 -7.26 -13.00
C PHE A 72 3.60 -6.21 -14.01
N PHE A 73 4.52 -6.55 -14.91
CA PHE A 73 5.12 -5.60 -15.83
C PHE A 73 5.07 -6.15 -17.27
N PRO A 74 3.91 -6.63 -17.76
CA PRO A 74 3.83 -7.28 -19.06
C PRO A 74 4.32 -6.33 -20.15
N GLY A 75 5.34 -6.76 -20.89
CA GLY A 75 5.94 -5.98 -21.98
C GLY A 75 6.81 -4.80 -21.52
N ALA A 76 7.08 -4.64 -20.22
CA ALA A 76 7.94 -3.58 -19.71
C ALA A 76 9.38 -3.74 -20.19
N ARG A 77 9.92 -4.97 -20.12
CA ARG A 77 11.27 -5.28 -20.61
C ARG A 77 11.37 -5.13 -22.12
N GLU A 78 10.34 -5.56 -22.84
CA GLU A 78 10.22 -5.39 -24.30
C GLU A 78 10.19 -3.92 -24.69
N SER A 79 9.59 -3.08 -23.85
CA SER A 79 9.59 -1.61 -23.97
C SER A 79 10.90 -0.95 -23.55
N GLY A 80 11.95 -1.74 -23.23
CA GLY A 80 13.28 -1.25 -22.85
C GLY A 80 13.44 -0.87 -21.38
N LEU A 81 12.47 -1.16 -20.51
CA LEU A 81 12.56 -0.89 -19.07
C LEU A 81 13.44 -1.94 -18.38
N ASP A 82 14.39 -1.50 -17.55
CA ASP A 82 15.30 -2.37 -16.79
C ASP A 82 14.68 -2.73 -15.44
N ILE A 83 13.71 -3.65 -15.47
CA ILE A 83 13.02 -4.17 -14.29
C ILE A 83 13.37 -5.64 -14.07
N ARG A 84 13.85 -5.94 -12.86
CA ARG A 84 14.31 -7.23 -12.38
C ARG A 84 13.46 -7.64 -11.20
N TYR A 85 13.42 -8.94 -10.93
CA TYR A 85 12.68 -9.48 -9.79
C TYR A 85 13.64 -10.25 -8.89
N ALA A 86 13.34 -10.24 -7.60
CA ALA A 86 13.96 -11.10 -6.62
C ALA A 86 12.86 -11.66 -5.71
N THR A 87 12.98 -12.94 -5.38
CA THR A 87 12.08 -13.59 -4.41
C THR A 87 12.75 -13.63 -3.04
N ILE A 88 11.95 -13.46 -1.99
CA ILE A 88 12.38 -13.56 -0.60
C ILE A 88 11.42 -14.46 0.18
N SER A 89 11.93 -15.32 1.05
CA SER A 89 11.07 -16.08 1.96
C SER A 89 10.55 -15.15 3.06
N ASP A 90 9.25 -15.24 3.38
CA ASP A 90 8.67 -14.59 4.56
C ASP A 90 8.84 -15.42 5.84
N GLY A 91 9.48 -16.59 5.74
CA GLY A 91 9.74 -17.50 6.86
C GLY A 91 8.70 -18.60 7.04
N PHE A 92 7.64 -18.63 6.24
CA PHE A 92 6.57 -19.63 6.35
C PHE A 92 6.46 -20.50 5.09
N PRO A 93 6.02 -21.78 5.23
CA PRO A 93 5.61 -22.61 4.10
C PRO A 93 4.55 -21.96 3.20
N LEU A 94 4.45 -22.42 1.95
CA LEU A 94 3.46 -21.89 0.99
C LEU A 94 2.02 -22.23 1.36
N ASP A 95 1.80 -23.35 2.05
CA ASP A 95 0.51 -23.84 2.54
C ASP A 95 0.14 -23.31 3.94
N PHE A 96 1.02 -22.52 4.57
CA PHE A 96 0.70 -21.83 5.82
C PHE A 96 -0.37 -20.74 5.57
N ASP A 97 -1.48 -20.84 6.30
CA ASP A 97 -2.57 -19.87 6.24
C ASP A 97 -2.19 -18.61 7.03
N ARG A 98 -1.67 -17.62 6.31
CA ARG A 98 -1.20 -16.32 6.83
C ARG A 98 -2.34 -15.45 7.35
N ASP A 99 -3.54 -15.66 6.83
CA ASP A 99 -4.71 -14.90 7.23
C ASP A 99 -5.22 -15.46 8.58
N LEU A 100 -5.44 -16.77 8.65
CA LEU A 100 -5.92 -17.43 9.88
C LEU A 100 -4.93 -17.28 11.05
N ASN A 101 -3.63 -17.29 10.75
CA ASN A 101 -2.56 -17.21 11.74
C ASN A 101 -1.84 -15.84 11.70
N PHE A 102 -2.58 -14.77 11.41
CA PHE A 102 -2.05 -13.43 11.19
C PHE A 102 -1.10 -12.94 12.30
N HIS A 103 -1.42 -13.21 13.57
CA HIS A 103 -0.60 -12.73 14.68
C HIS A 103 0.81 -13.35 14.66
N GLU A 104 0.90 -14.68 14.56
CA GLU A 104 2.18 -15.41 14.44
C GLU A 104 2.94 -14.95 13.19
N PHE A 105 2.23 -14.83 12.07
CA PHE A 105 2.79 -14.32 10.83
C PHE A 105 3.40 -12.93 11.03
N TYR A 106 2.62 -12.00 11.55
CA TYR A 106 3.00 -10.61 11.69
C TYR A 106 4.16 -10.40 12.68
N GLU A 107 4.16 -11.10 13.81
CA GLU A 107 5.28 -11.07 14.76
C GLU A 107 6.58 -11.57 14.12
N SER A 108 6.51 -12.64 13.33
CA SER A 108 7.64 -13.15 12.55
C SER A 108 8.10 -12.13 11.50
N ILE A 109 7.19 -11.42 10.83
CA ILE A 109 7.56 -10.33 9.92
C ILE A 109 8.28 -9.19 10.64
N LEU A 110 7.85 -8.81 11.84
CA LEU A 110 8.52 -7.75 12.60
C LEU A 110 9.91 -8.18 13.10
N ARG A 111 10.04 -9.43 13.53
CA ARG A 111 11.25 -9.96 14.19
C ARG A 111 12.29 -10.50 13.21
N ASP A 112 11.88 -11.36 12.28
CA ASP A 112 12.79 -12.21 11.51
C ASP A 112 12.97 -11.75 10.05
N PHE A 113 11.95 -11.13 9.45
CA PHE A 113 12.02 -10.62 8.08
C PHE A 113 13.14 -9.60 7.83
N PRO A 114 13.48 -8.67 8.77
CA PRO A 114 14.55 -7.71 8.55
C PRO A 114 15.91 -8.36 8.24
N ALA A 115 16.24 -9.47 8.91
CA ALA A 115 17.48 -10.20 8.68
C ALA A 115 17.54 -10.83 7.28
N ARG A 116 16.39 -11.31 6.77
CA ARG A 116 16.28 -11.86 5.42
C ARG A 116 16.43 -10.77 4.35
N VAL A 117 15.84 -9.59 4.60
CA VAL A 117 16.00 -8.44 3.71
C VAL A 117 17.44 -7.96 3.69
N ASP A 118 18.10 -7.92 4.85
CA ASP A 118 19.50 -7.55 4.98
C ASP A 118 20.41 -8.45 4.13
N GLU A 119 20.24 -9.77 4.24
CA GLU A 119 20.97 -10.75 3.43
C GLU A 119 20.72 -10.56 1.93
N LEU A 120 19.45 -10.39 1.52
CA LEU A 120 19.09 -10.18 0.11
C LEU A 120 19.70 -8.89 -0.45
N VAL A 121 19.60 -7.77 0.29
CA VAL A 121 20.17 -6.48 -0.12
C VAL A 121 21.68 -6.61 -0.26
N GLY A 122 22.36 -7.28 0.67
CA GLY A 122 23.80 -7.55 0.56
C GLY A 122 24.17 -8.27 -0.73
N LYS A 123 23.47 -9.37 -1.06
CA LYS A 123 23.69 -10.11 -2.32
C LYS A 123 23.48 -9.25 -3.57
N ILE A 124 22.42 -8.43 -3.57
CA ILE A 124 22.14 -7.53 -4.70
C ILE A 124 23.26 -6.49 -4.85
N VAL A 125 23.68 -5.86 -3.76
CA VAL A 125 24.73 -4.83 -3.76
C VAL A 125 26.07 -5.41 -4.22
N GLU A 126 26.44 -6.60 -3.76
CA GLU A 126 27.68 -7.29 -4.16
C GLU A 126 27.72 -7.66 -5.65
N SER A 127 26.57 -8.10 -6.20
CA SER A 127 26.43 -8.47 -7.61
C SER A 127 26.36 -7.27 -8.56
N GLY A 128 25.87 -6.12 -8.08
CA GLY A 128 25.54 -4.92 -8.85
C GLY A 128 26.73 -4.00 -9.15
N ARG A 129 27.87 -4.54 -9.59
CA ARG A 129 29.03 -3.72 -9.97
C ARG A 129 28.60 -2.71 -11.06
N SER A 130 28.82 -1.42 -10.79
CA SER A 130 28.44 -0.26 -11.63
C SER A 130 27.01 0.31 -11.48
N LEU A 131 26.23 -0.13 -10.48
CA LEU A 131 24.96 0.51 -10.12
C LEU A 131 25.10 1.34 -8.85
N THR A 132 24.27 2.38 -8.67
CA THR A 132 24.16 3.07 -7.38
C THR A 132 22.84 2.72 -6.69
N PRO A 133 22.85 1.76 -5.74
CA PRO A 133 21.63 1.25 -5.14
C PRO A 133 21.03 2.25 -4.14
N PHE A 134 19.69 2.29 -4.10
CA PHE A 134 18.91 2.93 -3.06
C PHE A 134 17.75 2.01 -2.66
N LEU A 135 17.37 2.05 -1.39
CA LEU A 135 16.36 1.17 -0.83
C LEU A 135 15.02 1.91 -0.85
N VAL A 136 14.06 1.40 -1.61
CA VAL A 136 12.66 1.81 -1.51
C VAL A 136 11.96 0.79 -0.65
N ALA A 137 11.42 1.20 0.48
CA ALA A 137 10.69 0.31 1.37
C ALA A 137 9.34 0.92 1.74
N ASP A 138 8.39 0.06 2.07
CA ASP A 138 7.11 0.51 2.59
C ASP A 138 7.30 1.28 3.90
N ALA A 139 6.63 2.42 4.04
CA ALA A 139 6.80 3.27 5.21
C ALA A 139 6.19 2.66 6.50
N THR A 140 5.46 1.55 6.39
CA THR A 140 5.04 0.72 7.54
C THR A 140 6.21 0.00 8.22
N TYR A 141 7.33 -0.19 7.52
CA TYR A 141 8.50 -0.84 8.09
C TYR A 141 9.39 0.14 8.85
N LEU A 142 9.84 -0.27 10.04
CA LEU A 142 10.76 0.51 10.87
C LEU A 142 12.24 0.17 10.64
N TRP A 143 12.53 -1.03 10.13
CA TRP A 143 13.88 -1.53 9.86
C TRP A 143 14.63 -0.94 8.64
N PRO A 144 14.01 -0.38 7.58
CA PRO A 144 14.72 0.00 6.35
C PRO A 144 15.86 1.02 6.54
N PRO A 145 15.75 2.05 7.40
CA PRO A 145 16.86 2.98 7.64
C PRO A 145 18.14 2.27 8.14
N ALA A 146 18.00 1.23 8.97
CA ALA A 146 19.15 0.50 9.50
C ALA A 146 19.88 -0.26 8.39
N ILE A 147 19.16 -0.97 7.54
CA ILE A 147 19.72 -1.70 6.38
C ILE A 147 20.33 -0.72 5.38
N ALA A 148 19.63 0.36 5.05
CA ALA A 148 20.14 1.37 4.12
C ALA A 148 21.44 2.02 4.63
N ASN A 149 21.55 2.27 5.94
CA ASN A 149 22.79 2.79 6.52
C ASN A 149 23.93 1.76 6.45
N LYS A 150 23.67 0.49 6.75
CA LYS A 150 24.66 -0.61 6.67
C LYS A 150 25.30 -0.69 5.27
N TYR A 151 24.51 -0.56 4.21
CA TYR A 151 24.98 -0.62 2.83
C TYR A 151 25.26 0.75 2.20
N ASN A 152 25.30 1.82 3.00
CA ASN A 152 25.52 3.20 2.53
C ASN A 152 24.57 3.65 1.40
N MET A 153 23.32 3.24 1.46
CA MET A 153 22.27 3.54 0.50
C MET A 153 21.37 4.68 0.99
N VAL A 154 20.81 5.44 0.05
CA VAL A 154 19.67 6.32 0.37
C VAL A 154 18.44 5.45 0.64
N HIS A 155 17.72 5.73 1.73
CA HIS A 155 16.42 5.14 2.01
C HIS A 155 15.30 6.07 1.50
N VAL A 156 14.34 5.47 0.81
CA VAL A 156 13.10 6.09 0.35
C VAL A 156 11.94 5.31 0.97
N ALA A 157 11.22 5.96 1.89
CA ALA A 157 9.99 5.43 2.44
C ALA A 157 8.84 5.72 1.46
N PHE A 158 8.10 4.69 1.06
CA PHE A 158 6.92 4.84 0.20
C PHE A 158 5.65 4.52 0.99
N TRP A 159 4.75 5.49 1.06
CA TRP A 159 3.45 5.36 1.72
C TRP A 159 2.37 5.06 0.68
N THR A 160 1.67 3.95 0.86
CA THR A 160 0.67 3.44 -0.10
C THR A 160 -0.75 3.95 0.17
N SER A 161 -0.96 4.70 1.27
CA SER A 161 -2.24 5.25 1.68
C SER A 161 -2.30 6.78 1.48
N THR A 162 -3.37 7.41 1.96
CA THR A 162 -3.59 8.85 1.81
C THR A 162 -2.71 9.68 2.74
N ALA A 163 -2.53 10.97 2.39
CA ALA A 163 -1.84 11.93 3.24
C ALA A 163 -2.53 12.12 4.60
N LEU A 164 -3.86 11.93 4.66
CA LEU A 164 -4.62 11.93 5.91
C LEU A 164 -4.12 10.83 6.84
N HIS A 165 -4.06 9.58 6.35
CA HIS A 165 -3.59 8.45 7.14
C HIS A 165 -2.12 8.62 7.54
N LEU A 166 -1.29 9.20 6.66
CA LEU A 166 0.09 9.51 6.99
C LEU A 166 0.16 10.50 8.15
N SER A 167 -0.66 11.56 8.14
CA SER A 167 -0.70 12.56 9.20
C SER A 167 -1.14 11.94 10.54
N LEU A 168 -2.23 11.15 10.52
CA LEU A 168 -2.73 10.44 11.70
C LEU A 168 -1.66 9.50 12.30
N GLY A 169 -1.00 8.70 11.46
CA GLY A 169 0.07 7.80 11.90
C GLY A 169 1.35 8.53 12.34
N TYR A 170 1.71 9.64 11.68
CA TYR A 170 2.87 10.45 12.06
C TYR A 170 2.68 11.11 13.43
N HIS A 171 1.44 11.48 13.74
CA HIS A 171 1.06 12.08 15.02
C HIS A 171 0.50 11.04 16.01
N PHE A 172 0.82 9.75 15.84
CA PHE A 172 0.27 8.67 16.68
C PHE A 172 0.56 8.85 18.18
N GLU A 173 1.68 9.50 18.54
CA GLU A 173 2.01 9.81 19.94
C GLU A 173 0.96 10.71 20.62
N LEU A 174 0.31 11.63 19.88
CA LEU A 174 -0.79 12.44 20.41
C LEU A 174 -1.96 11.55 20.89
N PHE A 175 -2.19 10.43 20.22
CA PHE A 175 -3.23 9.49 20.64
C PHE A 175 -2.83 8.74 21.90
N LYS A 176 -1.57 8.28 21.99
CA LYS A 176 -1.07 7.61 23.20
C LYS A 176 -1.11 8.50 24.44
N GLU A 177 -0.80 9.78 24.29
CA GLU A 177 -0.81 10.76 25.38
C GLU A 177 -2.22 11.03 25.92
N ASN A 178 -3.25 10.89 25.08
CA ASN A 178 -4.65 11.15 25.45
C ASN A 178 -5.40 9.91 25.95
N GLY A 179 -4.80 8.71 25.85
CA GLY A 179 -5.36 7.47 26.39
C GLY A 179 -5.29 6.29 25.42
N PRO A 180 -5.62 5.07 25.85
CA PRO A 180 -5.52 3.90 24.98
C PRO A 180 -6.68 3.90 23.97
N LEU A 181 -6.35 3.93 22.68
CA LEU A 181 -7.34 3.87 21.57
C LEU A 181 -8.31 2.69 21.67
N ILE A 182 -7.90 1.59 22.31
CA ILE A 182 -8.58 0.28 22.27
C ILE A 182 -9.31 -0.04 23.59
N SER A 183 -8.95 0.60 24.71
CA SER A 183 -9.74 0.48 25.93
C SER A 183 -10.85 1.50 25.84
N GLY A 184 -12.09 1.07 25.60
CA GLY A 184 -13.29 1.93 25.52
C GLY A 184 -13.61 2.67 26.81
N GLY A 185 -12.68 3.49 27.28
CA GLY A 185 -12.69 4.18 28.56
C GLY A 185 -11.97 5.52 28.43
N GLN A 186 -12.76 6.55 28.75
CA GLN A 186 -12.50 7.99 28.73
C GLN A 186 -12.71 8.66 27.36
N ASP A 187 -13.52 9.72 27.39
CA ASP A 187 -13.66 10.70 26.33
C ASP A 187 -12.25 11.11 25.90
N MET A 188 -11.81 10.62 24.74
CA MET A 188 -10.63 11.14 24.05
C MET A 188 -11.01 12.56 23.61
N ASP A 189 -10.96 13.50 24.56
CA ASP A 189 -11.26 14.89 24.35
C ASP A 189 -10.38 15.38 23.20
N HIS A 190 -11.04 15.94 22.18
CA HIS A 190 -10.50 16.72 21.08
C HIS A 190 -8.97 16.61 20.85
N ILE A 191 -8.52 15.56 20.13
CA ILE A 191 -7.11 15.44 19.73
C ILE A 191 -6.84 16.32 18.51
N ASP A 192 -6.12 17.43 18.70
CA ASP A 192 -5.72 18.32 17.62
C ASP A 192 -4.54 17.74 16.83
N VAL A 193 -4.86 17.13 15.68
CA VAL A 193 -3.85 16.63 14.73
C VAL A 193 -3.60 17.69 13.65
N PRO A 194 -2.37 18.22 13.52
CA PRO A 194 -2.07 19.29 12.57
C PRO A 194 -2.54 19.00 11.13
N GLY A 195 -3.35 19.91 10.59
CA GLY A 195 -3.86 19.81 9.22
C GLY A 195 -4.94 18.74 9.01
N VAL A 196 -5.44 18.13 10.08
CA VAL A 196 -6.51 17.12 10.04
C VAL A 196 -7.75 17.67 10.73
N ARG A 197 -8.92 17.50 10.09
CA ARG A 197 -10.20 17.91 10.71
C ARG A 197 -10.55 17.00 11.86
N GLN A 198 -11.17 17.56 12.90
CA GLN A 198 -11.60 16.80 14.06
C GLN A 198 -12.50 15.61 13.72
N SER A 199 -13.42 15.75 12.76
CA SER A 199 -14.28 14.64 12.34
C SER A 199 -13.50 13.45 11.75
N ASN A 200 -12.33 13.69 11.15
CA ASN A 200 -11.47 12.62 10.64
C ASN A 200 -10.70 11.93 11.79
N VAL A 201 -10.37 12.67 12.85
CA VAL A 201 -9.75 12.13 14.07
C VAL A 201 -10.76 11.25 14.82
N GLU A 202 -11.99 11.74 14.99
CA GLU A 202 -13.10 10.99 15.59
C GLU A 202 -13.42 9.71 14.81
N ASP A 203 -13.50 9.78 13.48
CA ASP A 203 -13.70 8.59 12.64
C ASP A 203 -12.57 7.58 12.79
N PHE A 204 -11.30 8.03 12.88
CA PHE A 204 -10.16 7.15 13.09
C PHE A 204 -10.27 6.41 14.44
N ILE A 205 -10.62 7.12 15.51
CA ILE A 205 -10.83 6.54 16.85
C ILE A 205 -12.01 5.57 16.85
N ASN A 206 -13.17 5.99 16.33
CA ASN A 206 -14.38 5.17 16.26
C ASN A 206 -14.16 3.91 15.41
N LEU A 207 -13.41 4.01 14.31
CA LEU A 207 -13.07 2.87 13.46
C LEU A 207 -12.14 1.90 14.19
N ALA A 208 -11.12 2.39 14.91
CA ALA A 208 -10.28 1.54 15.74
C ALA A 208 -11.07 0.78 16.82
N GLN A 209 -12.25 1.29 17.21
CA GLN A 209 -13.14 0.75 18.24
C GLN A 209 -14.38 0.01 17.69
N ALA A 210 -14.50 -0.15 16.38
CA ALA A 210 -15.75 -0.65 15.76
C ALA A 210 -16.08 -2.10 16.15
N ASP A 211 -17.39 -2.37 16.40
CA ASP A 211 -17.91 -3.70 16.71
C ASP A 211 -17.77 -4.68 15.53
N LYS A 212 -17.28 -5.89 15.82
CA LYS A 212 -17.16 -7.00 14.86
C LYS A 212 -18.48 -7.35 14.18
N GLN A 213 -19.60 -7.29 14.89
CA GLN A 213 -20.92 -7.60 14.31
C GLN A 213 -21.30 -6.57 13.24
N LEU A 214 -20.96 -5.30 13.43
CA LEU A 214 -21.18 -4.25 12.44
C LEU A 214 -20.33 -4.49 11.19
N VAL A 215 -19.06 -4.85 11.36
CA VAL A 215 -18.17 -5.18 10.24
C VAL A 215 -18.71 -6.37 9.44
N TRP A 216 -19.21 -7.40 10.12
CA TRP A 216 -19.83 -8.57 9.50
C TRP A 216 -21.09 -8.23 8.68
N GLU A 217 -22.02 -7.44 9.25
CA GLU A 217 -23.25 -7.03 8.55
C GLU A 217 -22.95 -6.20 7.30
N ILE A 218 -21.95 -5.31 7.36
CA ILE A 218 -21.49 -4.54 6.20
C ILE A 218 -20.94 -5.47 5.13
N ALA A 219 -20.09 -6.43 5.50
CA ALA A 219 -19.54 -7.39 4.56
C ALA A 219 -20.63 -8.26 3.90
N CYS A 220 -21.62 -8.72 4.68
CA CYS A 220 -22.77 -9.46 4.15
C CYS A 220 -23.62 -8.61 3.22
N GLY A 221 -23.92 -7.35 3.56
CA GLY A 221 -24.72 -6.46 2.72
C GLY A 221 -24.06 -6.19 1.37
N LEU A 222 -22.74 -6.03 1.36
CA LEU A 222 -21.97 -5.84 0.13
C LEU A 222 -21.93 -7.10 -0.74
N LEU A 223 -21.78 -8.28 -0.12
CA LEU A 223 -21.86 -9.57 -0.82
C LEU A 223 -23.25 -9.79 -1.45
N ILE A 224 -24.31 -9.48 -0.71
CA ILE A 224 -25.71 -9.61 -1.19
C ILE A 224 -25.98 -8.68 -2.37
N ALA A 225 -25.40 -7.48 -2.37
CA ALA A 225 -25.61 -6.52 -3.45
C ALA A 225 -24.96 -6.95 -4.79
N CYS A 226 -24.06 -7.94 -4.80
CA CYS A 226 -23.40 -8.46 -6.01
C CYS A 226 -22.73 -7.39 -6.89
N VAL A 227 -22.24 -6.30 -6.29
CA VAL A 227 -21.54 -5.21 -6.98
C VAL A 227 -20.09 -5.11 -6.51
N ASN A 228 -19.22 -4.57 -7.37
CA ASN A 228 -17.84 -4.28 -7.00
C ASN A 228 -17.78 -2.98 -6.17
N PHE A 229 -17.20 -3.03 -4.98
CA PHE A 229 -17.04 -1.87 -4.08
C PHE A 229 -15.61 -1.76 -3.57
N VAL A 230 -15.24 -0.55 -3.16
CA VAL A 230 -14.01 -0.26 -2.42
C VAL A 230 -14.38 -0.17 -0.95
N TRP A 231 -13.75 -0.97 -0.10
CA TRP A 231 -14.07 -1.00 1.33
C TRP A 231 -12.96 -0.43 2.19
N VAL A 232 -13.40 0.17 3.28
CA VAL A 232 -12.59 0.85 4.27
C VAL A 232 -12.77 0.15 5.61
N LEU A 233 -11.75 -0.54 6.08
CA LEU A 233 -11.72 -1.16 7.40
C LEU A 233 -10.41 -0.85 8.15
N PRO A 234 -10.43 -0.91 9.49
CA PRO A 234 -9.23 -0.83 10.30
C PRO A 234 -8.45 -2.14 10.27
N LEU A 235 -7.13 -2.05 10.12
CA LEU A 235 -6.23 -3.19 10.31
C LEU A 235 -6.26 -3.71 11.77
N GLU A 236 -6.56 -2.82 12.73
CA GLU A 236 -6.54 -3.12 14.16
C GLU A 236 -7.83 -3.80 14.68
N ALA A 237 -9.00 -3.57 14.05
CA ALA A 237 -10.25 -4.26 14.38
C ALA A 237 -10.23 -5.77 14.01
N LEU A 238 -9.32 -6.16 13.12
CA LEU A 238 -9.04 -7.56 12.78
C LEU A 238 -8.07 -8.23 13.77
N ASN A 239 -7.37 -7.47 14.61
CA ASN A 239 -6.24 -7.95 15.42
C ASN A 239 -6.55 -8.20 16.91
N SER A 240 -7.76 -7.95 17.39
CA SER A 240 -8.01 -7.88 18.84
C SER A 240 -8.31 -9.20 19.56
N SER A 241 -8.36 -10.37 18.88
CA SER A 241 -8.57 -11.64 19.62
C SER A 241 -8.20 -12.97 18.94
N GLY A 242 -7.50 -12.97 17.79
CA GLY A 242 -7.19 -14.23 17.08
C GLY A 242 -8.42 -14.95 16.49
N GLU A 243 -9.58 -14.29 16.41
CA GLU A 243 -10.76 -14.81 15.70
C GLU A 243 -10.96 -14.06 14.38
N MET A 244 -10.55 -14.69 13.28
CA MET A 244 -10.77 -14.22 11.90
C MET A 244 -12.19 -14.53 11.40
N HIS A 245 -13.21 -14.43 12.26
CA HIS A 245 -14.61 -14.70 11.89
C HIS A 245 -15.40 -13.43 11.54
N VAL A 246 -14.74 -12.30 11.37
CA VAL A 246 -15.39 -11.01 11.16
C VAL A 246 -15.86 -10.81 9.70
N LEU A 247 -15.35 -11.60 8.74
CA LEU A 247 -15.68 -11.49 7.32
C LEU A 247 -16.26 -12.78 6.72
N PRO A 248 -17.27 -12.71 5.83
CA PRO A 248 -17.83 -13.89 5.17
C PRO A 248 -16.79 -14.67 4.37
N PRO A 249 -16.91 -16.01 4.27
CA PRO A 249 -16.03 -16.82 3.43
C PRO A 249 -15.99 -16.31 1.98
N GLY A 250 -14.78 -16.20 1.41
CA GLY A 250 -14.57 -15.73 0.03
C GLY A 250 -14.65 -14.21 -0.16
N PHE A 251 -14.89 -13.44 0.90
CA PHE A 251 -14.96 -11.97 0.84
C PHE A 251 -13.61 -11.35 0.45
N MET A 252 -12.54 -11.74 1.14
CA MET A 252 -11.19 -11.20 0.91
C MET A 252 -10.64 -11.45 -0.51
N ALA A 253 -11.05 -12.55 -1.15
CA ALA A 253 -10.64 -12.86 -2.52
C ALA A 253 -11.26 -11.93 -3.59
N ASN A 254 -12.36 -11.24 -3.25
CA ASN A 254 -13.17 -10.49 -4.20
C ASN A 254 -13.20 -8.97 -3.95
N THR A 255 -12.54 -8.49 -2.88
CA THR A 255 -12.65 -7.08 -2.45
C THR A 255 -11.28 -6.43 -2.28
N LYS A 256 -11.13 -5.20 -2.80
CA LYS A 256 -9.92 -4.39 -2.62
C LYS A 256 -10.01 -3.59 -1.32
N PHE A 257 -9.06 -3.82 -0.42
CA PHE A 257 -8.97 -3.17 0.89
C PHE A 257 -8.27 -1.80 0.77
N LEU A 258 -8.91 -0.73 1.23
CA LEU A 258 -8.29 0.59 1.38
C LEU A 258 -8.65 1.18 2.74
N PRO A 259 -7.74 1.25 3.71
CA PRO A 259 -8.06 1.71 5.04
C PRO A 259 -8.29 3.25 5.09
N PHE A 260 -9.24 3.66 5.93
CA PHE A 260 -9.52 5.00 6.48
C PHE A 260 -9.82 6.21 5.56
N ASN A 261 -10.78 6.12 4.62
CA ASN A 261 -11.12 7.30 3.79
C ASN A 261 -12.62 7.68 3.72
N ARG A 262 -13.49 7.19 4.62
CA ARG A 262 -14.94 7.46 4.56
C ARG A 262 -15.25 8.96 4.46
N ASN A 263 -14.77 9.78 5.38
CA ASN A 263 -15.05 11.22 5.38
C ASN A 263 -14.44 11.93 4.17
N MET A 264 -13.29 11.47 3.67
CA MET A 264 -12.74 12.00 2.43
C MET A 264 -13.68 11.70 1.25
N VAL A 265 -14.17 10.47 1.15
CA VAL A 265 -15.04 10.02 0.06
C VAL A 265 -16.43 10.65 0.13
N VAL A 266 -17.03 10.73 1.31
CA VAL A 266 -18.41 11.21 1.52
C VAL A 266 -18.45 12.73 1.68
N ASP A 267 -17.65 13.29 2.58
CA ASP A 267 -17.80 14.70 2.98
C ASP A 267 -16.96 15.64 2.13
N ASP A 268 -15.70 15.29 1.87
CA ASP A 268 -14.77 16.15 1.12
C ASP A 268 -15.03 16.07 -0.38
N TRP A 269 -14.93 14.85 -0.91
CA TRP A 269 -15.01 14.58 -2.34
C TRP A 269 -16.45 14.49 -2.82
N LYS A 270 -17.37 14.11 -1.93
CA LYS A 270 -18.78 13.93 -2.24
C LYS A 270 -18.97 12.98 -3.43
N VAL A 271 -18.18 11.91 -3.42
CA VAL A 271 -18.16 10.84 -4.44
C VAL A 271 -18.63 9.50 -3.88
N GLY A 272 -19.01 9.43 -2.60
CA GLY A 272 -19.62 8.24 -2.00
C GLY A 272 -20.78 8.58 -1.09
N ILE A 273 -21.46 7.51 -0.66
CA ILE A 273 -22.63 7.57 0.22
C ILE A 273 -22.25 6.96 1.55
N ASN A 274 -22.69 7.59 2.63
CA ASN A 274 -22.56 7.03 3.95
C ASN A 274 -23.64 5.97 4.20
N LEU A 275 -23.23 4.75 4.56
CA LEU A 275 -24.15 3.64 4.83
C LEU A 275 -24.64 3.59 6.28
N CYS A 276 -23.88 4.15 7.23
CA CYS A 276 -24.20 4.13 8.66
C CYS A 276 -24.15 5.55 9.21
N GLU A 277 -25.30 6.15 9.53
CA GLU A 277 -25.34 7.51 10.10
C GLU A 277 -25.26 7.52 11.63
N LYS A 278 -25.98 6.63 12.33
CA LYS A 278 -26.08 6.63 13.81
C LYS A 278 -26.30 5.26 14.46
N GLU A 279 -26.87 4.29 13.75
CA GLU A 279 -27.10 2.91 14.23
C GLU A 279 -26.53 1.92 13.20
N PRO A 280 -26.08 0.72 13.63
CA PRO A 280 -25.67 -0.35 12.73
C PRO A 280 -26.72 -0.60 11.65
N ALA A 281 -26.36 -0.38 10.38
CA ALA A 281 -27.25 -0.68 9.27
C ALA A 281 -27.32 -2.20 9.07
N SER A 282 -28.53 -2.77 8.96
CA SER A 282 -28.69 -4.18 8.61
C SER A 282 -28.21 -4.44 7.17
N LYS A 283 -27.76 -5.66 6.88
CA LYS A 283 -27.36 -6.07 5.53
C LYS A 283 -28.41 -5.76 4.45
N GLU A 284 -29.71 -5.82 4.77
CA GLU A 284 -30.80 -5.48 3.85
C GLU A 284 -30.82 -3.98 3.50
N ARG A 285 -30.71 -3.11 4.51
CA ARG A 285 -30.64 -1.65 4.30
C ARG A 285 -29.40 -1.25 3.50
N ILE A 286 -28.29 -1.95 3.72
CA ILE A 286 -27.05 -1.75 2.96
C ILE A 286 -27.28 -2.12 1.49
N ALA A 287 -27.86 -3.28 1.21
CA ALA A 287 -28.18 -3.72 -0.15
C ALA A 287 -29.16 -2.76 -0.85
N GLU A 288 -30.19 -2.28 -0.15
CA GLU A 288 -31.14 -1.29 -0.70
C GLU A 288 -30.46 0.03 -1.06
N THR A 289 -29.58 0.53 -0.19
CA THR A 289 -28.84 1.78 -0.44
C THR A 289 -27.93 1.66 -1.65
N ILE A 290 -27.27 0.51 -1.81
CA ILE A 290 -26.44 0.21 -2.97
C ILE A 290 -27.29 0.12 -4.25
N ASN A 291 -28.41 -0.61 -4.20
CA ASN A 291 -29.30 -0.75 -5.35
C ASN A 291 -29.91 0.59 -5.77
N SER A 292 -30.25 1.45 -4.80
CA SER A 292 -30.68 2.82 -5.09
C SER A 292 -29.60 3.59 -5.83
N LEU A 293 -28.35 3.57 -5.35
CA LEU A 293 -27.22 4.24 -6.02
C LEU A 293 -27.01 3.77 -7.47
N MET A 294 -27.31 2.50 -7.74
CA MET A 294 -27.22 1.95 -9.10
C MET A 294 -28.36 2.41 -10.02
N SER A 295 -29.47 2.91 -9.46
CA SER A 295 -30.73 3.18 -10.18
C SER A 295 -30.92 4.60 -10.74
N GLY A 296 -30.19 5.62 -10.25
CA GLY A 296 -30.01 6.92 -10.94
C GLY A 296 -30.74 8.16 -10.39
N THR A 297 -30.91 8.35 -9.08
CA THR A 297 -31.59 9.53 -8.49
C THR A 297 -30.81 10.88 -8.62
N ALA A 298 -31.42 12.01 -8.18
CA ALA A 298 -30.83 13.36 -8.32
C ALA A 298 -29.54 13.57 -7.49
N SER A 299 -29.46 13.00 -6.28
CA SER A 299 -28.22 12.98 -5.48
C SER A 299 -27.11 12.17 -6.17
N GLU A 300 -27.48 11.14 -6.91
CA GLU A 300 -26.54 10.28 -7.65
C GLU A 300 -25.99 10.97 -8.91
N ASN A 301 -26.76 11.84 -9.54
CA ASN A 301 -26.26 12.70 -10.61
C ASN A 301 -25.18 13.67 -10.12
N LEU A 302 -25.29 14.16 -8.88
CA LEU A 302 -24.25 14.98 -8.25
C LEU A 302 -22.99 14.16 -7.94
N ILE A 303 -23.13 12.94 -7.39
CA ILE A 303 -22.01 12.00 -7.17
C ILE A 303 -21.29 11.71 -8.48
N LYS A 304 -22.01 11.34 -9.54
CA LYS A 304 -21.43 11.10 -10.87
C LYS A 304 -20.72 12.33 -11.42
N GLN A 305 -21.26 13.53 -11.20
CA GLN A 305 -20.60 14.78 -11.61
C GLN A 305 -19.31 15.03 -10.82
N ASN A 306 -19.30 14.78 -9.51
CA ASN A 306 -18.11 14.93 -8.66
C ASN A 306 -17.05 13.88 -9.03
N MET A 307 -17.44 12.64 -9.32
CA MET A 307 -16.52 11.61 -9.83
C MET A 307 -15.86 12.04 -11.15
N LYS A 308 -16.62 12.65 -12.08
CA LYS A 308 -16.06 13.19 -13.33
C LYS A 308 -15.05 14.31 -13.06
N LYS A 309 -15.36 15.23 -12.15
CA LYS A 309 -14.43 16.31 -11.75
C LYS A 309 -13.16 15.75 -11.13
N MET A 310 -13.29 14.79 -10.21
CA MET A 310 -12.18 14.10 -9.56
C MET A 310 -11.31 13.34 -10.56
N SER A 311 -11.93 12.57 -11.45
CA SER A 311 -11.24 11.86 -12.54
C SER A 311 -10.43 12.84 -13.38
N LYS A 312 -11.01 14.00 -13.75
CA LYS A 312 -10.27 15.05 -14.46
C LYS A 312 -9.04 15.54 -13.68
N ILE A 313 -9.20 15.87 -12.39
CA ILE A 313 -8.08 16.32 -11.54
C ILE A 313 -6.96 15.28 -11.52
N VAL A 314 -7.29 14.00 -11.36
CA VAL A 314 -6.31 12.91 -11.35
C VAL A 314 -5.61 12.80 -12.70
N HIS A 315 -6.35 12.84 -13.81
CA HIS A 315 -5.77 12.81 -15.16
C HIS A 315 -4.84 14.00 -15.42
N ASP A 316 -5.26 15.21 -15.05
CA ASP A 316 -4.45 16.43 -15.20
C ASP A 316 -3.18 16.35 -14.31
N ALA A 317 -3.26 15.71 -13.13
CA ALA A 317 -2.12 15.55 -12.23
C ALA A 317 -1.07 14.57 -12.77
N VAL A 318 -1.46 13.50 -13.48
CA VAL A 318 -0.55 12.48 -14.03
C VAL A 318 -0.16 12.73 -15.49
N ALA A 319 -0.65 13.80 -16.11
CA ALA A 319 -0.24 14.23 -17.44
C ALA A 319 1.28 14.53 -17.51
N ASN A 320 1.84 14.62 -18.72
CA ASN A 320 3.30 14.79 -18.93
C ASN A 320 3.90 16.00 -18.21
N ASP A 321 3.14 17.06 -18.01
CA ASP A 321 3.50 18.26 -17.26
C ASP A 321 2.68 18.42 -15.98
N GLY A 322 1.92 17.41 -15.58
CA GLY A 322 1.06 17.39 -14.41
C GLY A 322 1.81 17.46 -13.08
N SER A 323 1.08 17.76 -12.01
CA SER A 323 1.67 17.95 -10.67
C SER A 323 2.42 16.71 -10.15
N SER A 324 1.86 15.51 -10.32
CA SER A 324 2.49 14.26 -9.88
C SER A 324 3.74 13.93 -10.69
N THR A 325 3.71 14.18 -12.01
CA THR A 325 4.87 13.98 -12.89
C THR A 325 6.02 14.91 -12.50
N ARG A 326 5.72 16.21 -12.29
CA ARG A 326 6.73 17.17 -11.82
C ARG A 326 7.28 16.82 -10.44
N ASN A 327 6.43 16.35 -9.53
CA ASN A 327 6.88 15.92 -8.20
C ASN A 327 7.81 14.71 -8.29
N LEU A 328 7.51 13.73 -9.13
CA LEU A 328 8.39 12.58 -9.37
C LEU A 328 9.73 13.00 -9.98
N ASP A 329 9.72 13.92 -10.95
CA ASP A 329 10.94 14.42 -11.58
C ASP A 329 11.83 15.19 -10.59
N ASN A 330 11.23 16.05 -9.76
CA ASN A 330 11.92 16.77 -8.69
C ASN A 330 12.48 15.79 -7.65
N PHE A 331 11.67 14.81 -7.21
CA PHE A 331 12.11 13.76 -6.30
C PHE A 331 13.33 13.02 -6.84
N LEU A 332 13.32 12.61 -8.11
CA LEU A 332 14.44 11.90 -8.72
C LEU A 332 15.69 12.77 -8.85
N LYS A 333 15.53 14.07 -9.11
CA LYS A 333 16.64 15.03 -9.12
C LYS A 333 17.30 15.13 -7.73
N ASP A 334 16.49 15.24 -6.68
CA ASP A 334 16.96 15.31 -5.30
C ASP A 334 17.58 14.01 -4.84
N LEU A 335 16.97 12.87 -5.19
CA LEU A 335 17.50 11.53 -4.91
C LEU A 335 18.88 11.34 -5.54
N LYS A 336 19.03 11.67 -6.83
CA LYS A 336 20.33 11.61 -7.54
C LYS A 336 21.38 12.49 -6.86
N THR A 337 20.98 13.65 -6.34
CA THR A 337 21.88 14.55 -5.59
C THR A 337 22.31 13.94 -4.25
N LYS A 338 21.37 13.38 -3.49
CA LYS A 338 21.64 12.70 -2.21
C LYS A 338 22.56 11.49 -2.40
N ILE A 339 22.30 10.67 -3.42
CA ILE A 339 23.12 9.51 -3.78
C ILE A 339 24.58 9.95 -4.04
N ARG A 340 24.79 10.96 -4.91
CA ARG A 340 26.12 11.47 -5.23
C ARG A 340 26.87 12.02 -4.01
N THR A 341 26.15 12.66 -3.09
CA THR A 341 26.74 13.23 -1.87
C THR A 341 27.26 12.12 -0.96
N ARG A 342 26.44 11.08 -0.71
CA ARG A 342 26.85 9.92 0.09
C ARG A 342 28.04 9.17 -0.50
N SER A 343 28.10 9.00 -1.82
CA SER A 343 29.26 8.35 -2.47
C SER A 343 30.56 9.11 -2.24
N LYS A 344 30.53 10.45 -2.17
CA LYS A 344 31.72 11.27 -1.91
C LYS A 344 32.21 11.13 -0.48
N ASP A 345 31.31 11.11 0.51
CA ASP A 345 31.67 10.96 1.93
C ASP A 345 32.44 9.65 2.19
N THR A 346 32.14 8.60 1.43
CA THR A 346 32.83 7.29 1.54
C THR A 346 34.23 7.30 0.93
N SER A 347 34.47 8.13 -0.09
CA SER A 347 35.77 8.25 -0.75
C SER A 347 36.78 9.11 0.04
N VAL A 348 36.30 9.94 0.96
CA VAL A 348 37.13 10.83 1.79
C VAL A 348 37.56 10.13 3.10
N SER A 349 36.88 9.07 3.50
CA SER A 349 37.16 8.29 4.72
C SER A 349 38.11 7.10 4.52
N CYS A 350 38.68 6.91 3.33
CA CYS A 350 39.54 5.78 2.97
C CYS A 350 41.00 6.21 2.80
#